data_AF-A0A820S1V9-F1
#
_entry.id   AF-A0A820S1V9-F1
#
_cell.length_a   1.000
_cell.length_b   1.000
_cell.length_c   1.000
_cell.angle_alpha   90.00
_cell.angle_beta   90.00
_cell.angle_gamma   90.00
#
_symmetry.space_group_name_H-M   'P 1'
#
loop_
_entity.id
_entity.type
_entity.pdbx_description
1 polymer ?
#
loop_
_entity_poly.entity_id
_entity_poly.type
_entity_poly.pdbx_seq_one_letter_code
_entity_poly.pdbx_strand_id
1 'polypeptide(L)'
;DGNNAYFCAKCQAKRTTIKRLCIKKLPPLLCIQMKRFGFDWENNRALKFDDYFQFPFILNMEPYTVEGVNKRESFIVVRFS
;
A
#
# COMPACT_ATOMS: atom_id res chain seq x y z
N ASP A 1 1.18 -1.94 -20.00
CA ASP A 1 -0.15 -2.05 -19.35
C ASP A 1 -0.93 -0.75 -19.32
N GLY A 2 -1.77 -0.52 -20.33
CA GLY A 2 -2.65 0.66 -20.44
C GLY A 2 -4.05 0.50 -19.81
N ASN A 3 -4.37 -0.70 -19.29
CA ASN A 3 -5.72 -1.02 -18.81
C ASN A 3 -6.04 -0.50 -17.39
N ASN A 4 -5.01 -0.24 -16.57
CA ASN A 4 -5.17 0.27 -15.19
C ASN A 4 -4.97 1.79 -15.09
N ALA A 5 -4.92 2.49 -16.22
CA ALA A 5 -4.77 3.95 -16.23
C ALA A 5 -6.02 4.62 -15.66
N TYR A 6 -5.82 5.56 -14.74
CA TYR A 6 -6.90 6.30 -14.09
C TYR A 6 -7.53 7.27 -15.09
N PHE A 7 -8.86 7.27 -15.18
CA PHE A 7 -9.57 8.26 -16.00
C PHE A 7 -9.63 9.60 -15.24
N CYS A 8 -8.93 10.60 -15.75
CA CYS A 8 -8.99 11.95 -15.21
C CYS A 8 -10.14 12.72 -15.87
N ALA A 9 -11.23 12.95 -15.12
CA ALA A 9 -12.38 13.70 -15.63
C ALA A 9 -12.02 15.15 -16.03
N LYS A 10 -11.05 15.78 -15.38
CA LYS A 10 -10.59 17.13 -15.76
C LYS A 10 -9.87 17.16 -17.10
N CYS A 11 -9.12 16.11 -17.42
CA CYS A 11 -8.36 16.01 -18.67
C CYS A 11 -9.12 15.26 -19.77
N GLN A 12 -10.29 14.69 -19.47
CA GLN A 12 -11.07 13.82 -20.34
C GLN A 12 -10.23 12.70 -20.98
N ALA A 13 -9.27 12.15 -20.22
CA ALA A 13 -8.31 11.17 -20.73
C ALA A 13 -7.84 10.20 -19.65
N LYS A 14 -7.47 8.98 -20.06
CA LYS A 14 -6.75 8.02 -19.22
C LYS A 14 -5.32 8.50 -19.02
N ARG A 15 -4.88 8.56 -17.76
CA ARG A 15 -3.52 8.97 -17.39
C ARG A 15 -2.89 7.91 -16.51
N THR A 16 -1.60 7.69 -16.71
CA THR A 16 -0.79 6.93 -15.76
C THR A 16 -0.67 7.75 -14.48
N THR A 17 -1.07 7.15 -13.36
CA THR A 17 -1.08 7.82 -12.06
C THR A 17 -0.56 6.87 -10.99
N ILE A 18 0.02 7.42 -9.94
CA ILE A 18 0.46 6.65 -8.78
C ILE A 18 -0.67 6.67 -7.74
N LYS A 19 -1.23 5.50 -7.43
CA LYS A 19 -2.17 5.33 -6.30
C LYS A 19 -1.40 4.88 -5.07
N ARG A 20 -1.46 5.68 -3.99
CA ARG A 20 -0.84 5.36 -2.68
C ARG A 20 -1.92 5.07 -1.64
N LEU A 21 -1.59 4.20 -0.69
CA LEU A 21 -2.39 3.93 0.51
C LEU A 21 -1.62 4.44 1.74
N CYS A 22 -2.24 5.29 2.55
CA CYS A 22 -1.62 5.90 3.73
C CYS A 22 -2.62 5.94 4.89
N ILE A 23 -2.12 5.94 6.12
CA ILE A 23 -2.93 6.10 7.34
C ILE A 23 -3.06 7.59 7.66
N LYS A 24 -4.28 8.13 7.62
CA LYS A 24 -4.53 9.54 7.97
C LYS A 24 -4.45 9.79 9.48
N LYS A 25 -5.04 8.91 10.28
CA LYS A 25 -5.02 8.96 11.74
C LYS A 25 -4.80 7.54 12.26
N LEU A 26 -3.78 7.35 13.08
CA LEU A 26 -3.51 6.06 13.69
C LEU A 26 -4.56 5.78 14.77
N PRO A 27 -5.24 4.61 14.76
CA PRO A 27 -6.16 4.25 15.83
C PRO A 27 -5.38 3.94 17.12
N PRO A 28 -6.02 4.10 18.30
CA PRO A 28 -5.41 3.71 19.58
C PRO A 28 -5.17 2.19 19.68
N LEU A 29 -5.93 1.39 18.91
CA LEU A 29 -5.75 -0.04 18.76
C LEU A 29 -5.61 -0.38 17.27
N LEU A 30 -4.47 -0.96 16.88
CA LEU A 30 -4.20 -1.39 15.53
C LEU A 30 -4.26 -2.92 15.44
N CYS A 31 -5.26 -3.44 14.73
CA CYS A 31 -5.36 -4.86 14.42
C CYS A 31 -4.71 -5.15 13.06
N ILE A 32 -3.70 -6.01 13.03
CA ILE A 32 -3.02 -6.42 11.79
C ILE A 32 -3.39 -7.87 11.50
N GLN A 33 -4.19 -8.09 10.47
CA GLN A 33 -4.50 -9.43 9.99
C GLN A 33 -3.38 -9.91 9.05
N MET A 34 -2.77 -11.04 9.38
CA MET A 34 -1.84 -11.70 8.47
C MET A 34 -2.61 -12.39 7.35
N LYS A 35 -2.32 -12.06 6.09
CA LYS A 35 -2.96 -12.67 4.93
C LYS A 35 -2.37 -14.06 4.63
N ARG A 36 -2.51 -14.98 5.59
CA ARG A 36 -2.02 -16.37 5.50
C ARG A 36 -3.00 -17.32 4.81
N PHE A 37 -4.10 -16.81 4.27
CA PHE A 37 -5.07 -17.62 3.55
C PHE A 37 -5.25 -17.07 2.13
N GLY A 38 -5.16 -17.97 1.15
CA GLY A 38 -5.33 -17.68 -0.25
C GLY A 38 -6.19 -18.74 -0.93
N PHE A 39 -6.37 -18.58 -2.24
CA PHE A 39 -7.11 -19.54 -3.05
C PHE A 39 -6.30 -19.87 -4.30
N ASP A 40 -6.09 -21.17 -4.53
CA ASP A 40 -5.48 -21.73 -5.73
C ASP A 40 -6.59 -21.98 -6.74
N TRP A 41 -6.66 -21.12 -7.76
CA TRP A 41 -7.69 -21.20 -8.79
C TRP A 41 -7.47 -22.35 -9.77
N GLU A 42 -6.23 -22.82 -9.93
CA GLU A 42 -5.91 -23.93 -10.85
C GLU A 42 -6.36 -25.26 -10.25
N ASN A 43 -6.10 -25.47 -8.96
CA ASN A 43 -6.47 -26.69 -8.25
C ASN A 43 -7.80 -26.55 -7.47
N ASN A 44 -8.49 -25.42 -7.61
CA ASN A 44 -9.78 -25.09 -6.98
C ASN A 44 -9.81 -25.37 -5.45
N ARG A 45 -8.80 -24.89 -4.72
CA ARG A 45 -8.64 -25.18 -3.29
C ARG A 45 -8.16 -23.98 -2.47
N ALA A 46 -8.52 -23.96 -1.19
CA ALA A 46 -7.98 -23.00 -0.24
C ALA A 46 -6.51 -23.35 0.11
N LEU A 47 -5.68 -22.32 0.22
CA LEU A 47 -4.28 -22.43 0.62
C LEU A 47 -4.04 -21.74 1.97
N LYS A 48 -3.19 -22.35 2.79
CA LYS A 48 -2.64 -21.75 4.00
C LYS A 48 -1.15 -21.49 3.78
N PHE A 49 -0.71 -20.25 3.98
CA PHE A 49 0.68 -19.83 3.88
C PHE A 49 1.35 -19.97 5.24
N ASP A 50 2.22 -20.97 5.37
CA ASP A 50 2.90 -21.34 6.61
C ASP A 50 4.34 -20.81 6.71
N ASP A 51 4.72 -19.90 5.81
CA ASP A 51 6.05 -19.29 5.82
C ASP A 51 6.36 -18.60 7.14
N TYR A 52 7.60 -18.75 7.60
CA TYR A 52 8.08 -18.05 8.78
C TYR A 52 7.99 -16.54 8.56
N PHE A 53 7.40 -15.84 9.52
CA PHE A 53 7.25 -14.40 9.49
C PHE A 53 7.54 -13.85 10.87
N GLN A 54 8.48 -12.92 10.93
CA GLN A 54 8.85 -12.22 12.16
C GLN A 54 8.26 -10.81 12.13
N PHE A 55 7.75 -10.38 13.28
CA PHE A 55 7.30 -8.99 13.49
C PHE A 55 8.07 -8.39 14.68
N PRO A 56 8.33 -7.07 14.64
CA PRO A 56 9.04 -6.41 15.72
C PRO A 56 8.14 -6.27 16.96
N PHE A 57 8.76 -6.19 18.13
CA PHE A 57 8.05 -5.86 19.38
C PHE A 57 7.55 -4.41 19.39
N ILE A 58 8.32 -3.50 18.77
CA ILE A 58 7.97 -2.09 18.60
C ILE A 58 7.86 -1.80 17.11
N LEU A 59 6.67 -1.38 16.67
CA LEU A 59 6.40 -1.03 15.28
C LEU A 59 6.28 0.49 15.14
N ASN A 60 7.26 1.12 14.48
CA ASN A 60 7.16 2.54 14.12
C ASN A 60 6.14 2.72 12.99
N MET A 61 5.00 3.33 13.30
CA MET A 61 3.92 3.57 12.33
C MET A 61 4.08 4.87 11.53
N GLU A 62 4.97 5.78 11.91
CA GLU A 62 5.19 7.06 11.21
C GLU A 62 5.35 6.89 9.69
N PRO A 63 6.17 5.95 9.17
CA PRO A 63 6.41 5.84 7.72
C PRO A 63 5.15 5.50 6.90
N TYR A 64 4.10 5.01 7.57
CA TYR A 64 2.84 4.62 6.94
C TYR A 64 1.75 5.69 7.08
N THR A 65 2.01 6.79 7.80
CA THR A 65 1.06 7.90 7.93
C THR A 65 1.17 8.87 6.75
N VAL A 66 0.14 9.69 6.55
CA VAL A 66 0.16 10.76 5.53
C VAL A 66 1.37 11.69 5.74
N GLU A 67 1.67 12.06 6.98
CA GLU A 67 2.82 12.92 7.29
C GLU A 67 4.15 12.24 6.97
N GLY A 68 4.33 10.98 7.39
CA GLY A 68 5.58 10.25 7.13
C GLY A 68 5.82 10.00 5.65
N VAL A 69 4.77 9.66 4.90
CA VAL A 69 4.85 9.52 3.44
C VAL A 69 5.23 10.84 2.78
N ASN A 70 4.60 11.95 3.18
CA ASN A 70 4.93 13.27 2.63
C ASN A 70 6.38 13.66 2.92
N LYS A 71 6.89 13.41 4.14
CA LYS A 71 8.30 13.68 4.49
C LYS A 71 9.28 12.88 3.62
N ARG A 72 9.02 11.58 3.44
CA ARG A 72 9.87 10.70 2.62
C ARG A 72 9.90 11.13 1.16
N GLU A 73 8.75 11.46 0.59
CA GLU A 73 8.62 11.86 -0.81
C GLU A 73 9.20 13.26 -1.04
N SER A 74 9.10 14.17 -0.07
CA SER A 74 9.74 15.50 -0.15
C SER A 74 11.28 15.41 -0.21
N PHE A 75 11.86 14.35 0.36
CA PHE A 75 13.30 14.07 0.29
C PHE A 75 13.73 13.41 -1.02
N ILE A 76 12.81 12.72 -1.71
CA ILE A 76 13.05 12.04 -2.99
C ILE A 76 12.80 13.00 -4.17
N VAL A 77 11.85 13.93 -4.01
CA VAL A 77 11.59 14.98 -4.99
C VAL A 77 12.40 16.23 -4.64
N VAL A 78 13.73 16.15 -4.79
CA VAL A 78 14.50 17.35 -5.19
C VAL A 78 13.99 17.68 -6.59
N ARG A 79 12.99 18.57 -6.67
CA ARG A 79 12.43 19.02 -7.93
C ARG A 79 13.56 19.66 -8.74
N PHE A 80 13.94 19.03 -9.85
CA PHE A 80 14.58 19.77 -10.93
C PHE A 80 13.60 20.85 -11.38
N SER A 81 14.08 22.08 -11.30
CA SER A 81 13.47 23.33 -11.77
C SER A 81 13.02 23.24 -13.22
#